data_AF-A0A0Q8VMJ5-F1
#
_entry.id   AF-A0A0Q8VMJ5-F1
#
_cell.length_a   1.000
_cell.length_b   1.000
_cell.length_c   1.000
_cell.angle_alpha   90.00
_cell.angle_beta   90.00
_cell.angle_gamma   90.00
#
_symmetry.space_group_name_H-M   'P 1'
#
loop_
_entity.id
_entity.type
_entity.pdbx_description
1 polymer ?
#
loop_
_entity_poly.entity_id
_entity_poly.type
_entity_poly.pdbx_seq_one_letter_code
_entity_poly.pdbx_strand_id
1 'polypeptide(L)'
;MKTVARWALALVVPLGGVVAVAAPASAVTPQIYVTDGPYTRDQSVAILGVGCPTGAPVSVDVWDTAKPASHVARNAIATAAGSNGAFGYSFDLDNQFDAGAQVGFYFSCTATLDWSWDSASASTRTTYEWISVSSPHAEIIAPATATYGLSRDVWVSNDAVLGNVVLTLDGAPVPADLTAPEPTSHYGAWLFHLPAGLSVGTHALHVTWTPQAPGSPTVTDDATLRITRLRPRLSLSLSDRTVRRTQWFSARVRLSGTRIAPRTGTVVIKDGTRVVIRFTLRASDAGTRSVRIRLSRLGTRNVTATYLGSARLTSVRTPVITVRVRR
;
A
#
# COMPACT_ATOMS: atom_id res chain seq x y z
N MET A 1 -28.95 -21.60 -25.93
CA MET A 1 -27.95 -21.61 -24.84
C MET A 1 -28.46 -20.70 -23.73
N LYS A 2 -28.83 -21.23 -22.56
CA LYS A 2 -29.26 -20.44 -21.40
C LYS A 2 -28.06 -20.22 -20.49
N THR A 3 -27.74 -18.96 -20.21
CA THR A 3 -26.70 -18.59 -19.24
C THR A 3 -27.19 -18.93 -17.83
N VAL A 4 -26.47 -19.82 -17.13
CA VAL A 4 -26.76 -20.15 -15.73
C VAL A 4 -25.96 -19.18 -14.86
N ALA A 5 -26.65 -18.36 -14.06
CA ALA A 5 -26.00 -17.50 -13.07
C ALA A 5 -25.40 -18.38 -11.97
N ARG A 6 -24.09 -18.25 -11.73
CA ARG A 6 -23.39 -18.83 -10.58
C ARG A 6 -23.38 -17.80 -9.48
N TRP A 7 -23.88 -18.16 -8.31
CA TRP A 7 -23.82 -17.35 -7.10
C TRP A 7 -22.75 -17.96 -6.18
N ALA A 8 -21.81 -17.15 -5.70
CA ALA A 8 -20.87 -17.53 -4.67
C ALA A 8 -21.12 -16.64 -3.45
N LEU A 9 -21.28 -17.24 -2.27
CA LEU A 9 -21.38 -16.54 -1.00
C LEU A 9 -20.15 -16.93 -0.18
N ALA A 10 -19.22 -15.99 0.00
CA ALA A 10 -18.09 -16.16 0.91
C ALA A 10 -18.47 -15.52 2.26
N LEU A 11 -18.44 -16.30 3.33
CA LEU A 11 -18.73 -15.83 4.68
C LEU A 11 -17.53 -16.15 5.58
N VAL A 12 -16.98 -15.13 6.25
CA VAL A 12 -15.92 -15.29 7.25
C VAL A 12 -16.59 -15.29 8.63
N VAL A 13 -16.38 -16.33 9.44
CA VAL A 13 -17.01 -16.46 10.76
C VAL A 13 -15.93 -16.47 11.84
N PRO A 14 -16.00 -15.58 12.85
CA PRO A 14 -15.06 -15.62 13.96
C PRO A 14 -15.37 -16.78 14.92
N LEU A 15 -14.32 -17.24 15.60
CA LEU A 15 -14.24 -18.36 16.54
C LEU A 15 -15.54 -18.62 17.34
N GLY A 16 -16.10 -19.83 17.18
CA GLY A 16 -17.26 -20.33 17.93
C GLY A 16 -18.64 -20.04 17.30
N GLY A 17 -18.71 -19.41 16.13
CA GLY A 17 -19.96 -19.17 15.42
C GLY A 17 -20.48 -20.38 14.61
N VAL A 18 -21.80 -20.57 14.59
CA VAL A 18 -22.48 -21.53 13.70
C VAL A 18 -22.77 -20.86 12.36
N VAL A 19 -22.32 -21.47 11.26
CA VAL A 19 -22.63 -21.01 9.89
C VAL A 19 -23.81 -21.79 9.35
N ALA A 20 -24.91 -21.12 9.01
CA ALA A 20 -26.02 -21.73 8.29
C ALA A 20 -26.00 -21.28 6.82
N VAL A 21 -25.75 -22.20 5.90
CA VAL A 21 -25.87 -21.96 4.46
C VAL A 21 -27.08 -22.72 3.94
N ALA A 22 -28.11 -22.00 3.49
CA ALA A 22 -29.26 -22.59 2.84
C ALA A 22 -29.07 -22.51 1.31
N ALA A 23 -28.91 -23.67 0.66
CA ALA A 23 -28.94 -23.77 -0.79
C ALA A 23 -30.35 -24.18 -1.27
N PRO A 24 -30.88 -23.64 -2.38
CA PRO A 24 -32.13 -24.11 -2.95
C PRO A 24 -31.96 -25.53 -3.51
N ALA A 25 -32.99 -26.37 -3.37
CA ALA A 25 -33.01 -27.80 -3.72
C ALA A 25 -32.72 -28.12 -5.21
N SER A 26 -32.56 -27.11 -6.07
CA SER A 26 -32.32 -27.24 -7.51
C SER A 26 -30.91 -26.82 -7.96
N ALA A 27 -30.01 -26.44 -7.06
CA ALA A 27 -28.63 -26.13 -7.40
C ALA A 27 -27.75 -27.41 -7.42
N VAL A 28 -27.09 -27.67 -8.55
CA VAL A 28 -26.04 -28.68 -8.63
C VAL A 28 -24.82 -28.14 -7.89
N THR A 29 -24.51 -28.76 -6.74
CA THR A 29 -23.35 -28.56 -5.85
C THR A 29 -23.20 -27.17 -5.22
N PRO A 30 -23.49 -26.99 -3.91
CA PRO A 30 -22.94 -25.87 -3.16
C PRO A 30 -21.43 -26.07 -2.96
N GLN A 31 -20.63 -25.03 -3.24
CA GLN A 31 -19.24 -24.96 -2.80
C GLN A 31 -19.21 -24.25 -1.45
N ILE A 32 -18.72 -24.92 -0.42
CA ILE A 32 -18.54 -24.36 0.91
C ILE A 32 -17.07 -23.96 1.03
N TYR A 33 -16.81 -22.67 1.28
CA TYR A 33 -15.48 -22.15 1.56
C TYR A 33 -15.35 -21.99 3.07
N VAL A 34 -14.44 -22.74 3.69
CA VAL A 34 -14.06 -22.57 5.10
C VAL A 34 -12.67 -21.96 5.09
N THR A 35 -12.53 -20.72 5.55
CA THR A 35 -11.22 -20.05 5.70
C THR A 35 -10.91 -19.96 7.18
N ASP A 36 -9.82 -20.58 7.64
CA ASP A 36 -9.22 -20.26 8.94
C ASP A 36 -7.70 -20.49 8.95
N GLY A 37 -7.01 -19.71 9.80
CA GLY A 37 -5.56 -19.65 9.96
C GLY A 37 -4.93 -20.84 10.72
N PRO A 38 -3.72 -20.70 11.30
CA PRO A 38 -3.00 -21.84 11.88
C PRO A 38 -3.79 -22.49 13.03
N TYR A 39 -4.12 -23.77 12.87
CA TYR A 39 -4.82 -24.57 13.88
C TYR A 39 -3.98 -24.67 15.16
N THR A 40 -4.60 -24.40 16.31
CA THR A 40 -4.07 -24.75 17.63
C THR A 40 -4.83 -25.96 18.17
N ARG A 41 -4.25 -26.71 19.12
CA ARG A 41 -4.91 -27.88 19.75
C ARG A 41 -6.29 -27.48 20.30
N ASP A 42 -7.28 -28.37 20.18
CA ASP A 42 -8.65 -28.26 20.73
C ASP A 42 -9.65 -27.42 19.90
N GLN A 43 -9.63 -27.51 18.56
CA GLN A 43 -10.61 -26.85 17.69
C GLN A 43 -11.59 -27.82 17.02
N SER A 44 -12.89 -27.52 17.14
CA SER A 44 -13.97 -28.24 16.44
C SER A 44 -14.48 -27.42 15.25
N VAL A 45 -14.52 -28.02 14.07
CA VAL A 45 -15.13 -27.41 12.87
C VAL A 45 -16.54 -27.97 12.71
N ALA A 46 -17.54 -27.09 12.69
CA ALA A 46 -18.94 -27.45 12.44
C ALA A 46 -19.33 -27.05 11.02
N ILE A 47 -19.65 -28.03 10.17
CA ILE A 47 -20.10 -27.80 8.79
C ILE A 47 -21.58 -28.10 8.73
N LEU A 48 -22.40 -27.08 8.48
CA LEU A 48 -23.85 -27.21 8.35
C LEU A 48 -24.25 -27.11 6.88
N GLY A 49 -24.85 -28.20 6.37
CA GLY A 49 -25.59 -28.20 5.11
C GLY A 49 -24.80 -28.63 3.88
N VAL A 50 -24.56 -29.93 3.75
CA VAL A 50 -24.41 -30.54 2.42
C VAL A 50 -25.78 -31.12 2.06
N GLY A 51 -26.43 -30.56 1.04
CA GLY A 51 -27.72 -31.04 0.55
C GLY A 51 -27.59 -32.39 -0.14
N CYS A 52 -27.47 -33.48 0.61
CA CYS A 52 -27.64 -34.82 0.07
C CYS A 52 -29.13 -35.19 0.06
N PRO A 53 -29.61 -35.98 -0.93
CA PRO A 53 -30.96 -36.53 -0.91
C PRO A 53 -31.23 -37.27 0.40
N THR A 54 -32.45 -37.15 0.92
CA THR A 54 -32.85 -37.82 2.17
C THR A 54 -32.56 -39.32 2.10
N GLY A 55 -31.71 -39.83 2.98
CA GLY A 55 -31.33 -41.25 3.06
C GLY A 55 -30.07 -41.65 2.29
N ALA A 56 -29.43 -40.75 1.53
CA ALA A 56 -28.14 -41.05 0.89
C ALA A 56 -27.00 -41.00 1.93
N PRO A 57 -26.09 -41.99 1.96
CA PRO A 57 -24.89 -41.91 2.79
C PRO A 57 -24.01 -40.76 2.32
N VAL A 58 -23.47 -40.01 3.28
CA VAL A 58 -22.50 -38.94 3.04
C VAL A 58 -21.15 -39.44 3.50
N SER A 59 -20.17 -39.46 2.60
CA SER A 59 -18.78 -39.68 2.97
C SER A 59 -18.07 -38.34 3.03
N VAL A 60 -17.32 -38.13 4.11
CA VAL A 60 -16.42 -36.99 4.25
C VAL A 60 -15.01 -37.53 4.37
N ASP A 61 -14.17 -37.20 3.39
CA ASP A 61 -12.75 -37.48 3.45
C ASP A 61 -12.01 -36.19 3.83
N VAL A 62 -11.14 -36.32 4.84
CA VAL A 62 -10.25 -35.25 5.30
C VAL A 62 -8.82 -35.66 5.00
N TRP A 63 -8.08 -34.80 4.30
CA TRP A 63 -6.67 -35.06 3.99
C TRP A 63 -5.76 -33.88 4.36
N ASP A 64 -4.53 -34.22 4.72
CA ASP A 64 -3.40 -33.30 4.79
C ASP A 64 -2.81 -33.15 3.39
N THR A 65 -2.83 -31.94 2.83
CA THR A 65 -2.31 -31.71 1.46
C THR A 65 -0.79 -31.87 1.36
N ALA A 66 -0.06 -31.75 2.47
CA ALA A 66 1.37 -32.00 2.51
C ALA A 66 1.71 -33.50 2.55
N LYS A 67 0.73 -34.35 2.90
CA LYS A 67 0.87 -35.82 3.02
C LYS A 67 -0.34 -36.53 2.39
N PRO A 68 -0.54 -36.45 1.06
CA PRO A 68 -1.75 -36.93 0.40
C PRO A 68 -1.96 -38.45 0.46
N ALA A 69 -0.94 -39.23 0.86
CA ALA A 69 -1.03 -40.68 1.00
C ALA A 69 -1.59 -41.15 2.36
N SER A 70 -1.69 -40.27 3.36
CA SER A 70 -2.30 -40.58 4.65
C SER A 70 -3.71 -40.01 4.70
N HIS A 71 -4.74 -40.87 4.55
CA HIS A 71 -6.08 -40.50 4.99
C HIS A 71 -6.03 -40.35 6.50
N VAL A 72 -6.42 -39.17 6.98
CA VAL A 72 -6.24 -38.79 8.37
C VAL A 72 -7.44 -39.28 9.20
N ALA A 73 -8.64 -39.29 8.62
CA ALA A 73 -9.81 -40.01 9.15
C ALA A 73 -10.67 -40.62 8.02
N ARG A 74 -11.11 -41.87 8.19
CA ARG A 74 -12.19 -42.48 7.38
C ARG A 74 -13.38 -42.78 8.28
N ASN A 75 -14.58 -42.44 7.81
CA ASN A 75 -15.88 -42.72 8.44
C ASN A 75 -16.15 -42.02 9.78
N ALA A 76 -16.29 -40.69 9.78
CA ALA A 76 -17.01 -40.03 10.86
C ALA A 76 -18.50 -40.41 10.79
N ILE A 77 -19.05 -40.95 11.89
CA ILE A 77 -20.46 -41.34 11.96
C ILE A 77 -21.31 -40.09 12.16
N ALA A 78 -22.12 -39.76 11.15
CA ALA A 78 -23.09 -38.68 11.25
C ALA A 78 -24.21 -39.05 12.25
N THR A 79 -24.46 -38.20 13.25
CA THR A 79 -25.66 -38.34 14.10
C THR A 79 -26.71 -37.38 13.57
N ALA A 80 -27.80 -37.91 13.01
CA ALA A 80 -28.87 -37.08 12.46
C ALA A 80 -29.62 -36.35 13.61
N ALA A 81 -29.65 -35.02 13.56
CA ALA A 81 -30.43 -34.20 14.48
C ALA A 81 -31.42 -33.33 13.67
N GLY A 82 -32.62 -33.86 13.40
CA GLY A 82 -33.78 -33.04 13.01
C GLY A 82 -34.52 -33.46 11.74
N SER A 83 -35.82 -33.12 11.71
CA SER A 83 -36.81 -33.52 10.70
C SER A 83 -36.75 -32.78 9.35
N ASN A 84 -35.76 -31.91 9.12
CA ASN A 84 -35.70 -31.01 7.96
C ASN A 84 -34.51 -31.26 7.01
N GLY A 85 -33.85 -32.42 7.08
CA GLY A 85 -32.78 -32.79 6.14
C GLY A 85 -31.47 -32.01 6.30
N ALA A 86 -31.32 -31.24 7.39
CA ALA A 86 -30.05 -30.61 7.75
C ALA A 86 -29.22 -31.60 8.57
N PHE A 87 -28.02 -31.90 8.08
CA PHE A 87 -27.03 -32.70 8.81
C PHE A 87 -25.96 -31.77 9.38
N GLY A 88 -25.69 -31.90 10.67
CA GLY A 88 -24.54 -31.30 11.32
C GLY A 88 -23.42 -32.33 11.41
N TYR A 89 -22.24 -31.98 10.91
CA TYR A 89 -21.03 -32.78 11.07
C TYR A 89 -20.10 -32.06 12.03
N SER A 90 -19.66 -32.77 13.06
CA SER A 90 -18.58 -32.31 13.95
C SER A 90 -17.41 -33.26 13.75
N PHE A 91 -16.26 -32.68 13.44
CA PHE A 91 -15.01 -33.42 13.34
C PHE A 91 -14.14 -33.02 14.53
N ASP A 92 -13.69 -34.03 15.26
CA ASP A 92 -12.60 -33.87 16.21
C ASP A 92 -11.29 -34.10 15.44
N LEU A 93 -10.50 -33.04 15.29
CA LEU A 93 -9.26 -33.06 14.52
C LEU A 93 -8.02 -33.17 15.44
N ASP A 94 -8.23 -33.49 16.72
CA ASP A 94 -7.16 -33.44 17.71
C ASP A 94 -5.97 -34.35 17.37
N ASN A 95 -4.79 -33.72 17.38
CA ASN A 95 -3.47 -34.33 17.13
C ASN A 95 -3.23 -34.93 15.74
N GLN A 96 -4.01 -34.55 14.73
CA GLN A 96 -3.92 -35.18 13.42
C GLN A 96 -3.20 -34.37 12.32
N PHE A 97 -2.91 -33.09 12.56
CA PHE A 97 -2.25 -32.20 11.59
C PHE A 97 -1.09 -31.42 12.21
N ASP A 98 -0.04 -31.19 11.42
CA ASP A 98 1.07 -30.33 11.79
C ASP A 98 0.65 -28.84 11.72
N ALA A 99 1.26 -27.99 12.55
CA ALA A 99 1.01 -26.55 12.50
C ALA A 99 1.33 -25.99 11.10
N GLY A 100 0.34 -25.34 10.47
CA GLY A 100 0.45 -24.82 9.10
C GLY A 100 0.06 -25.79 7.99
N ALA A 101 -0.40 -27.01 8.32
CA ALA A 101 -0.98 -27.91 7.33
C ALA A 101 -2.25 -27.30 6.71
N GLN A 102 -2.42 -27.48 5.40
CA GLN A 102 -3.68 -27.16 4.73
C GLN A 102 -4.55 -28.41 4.74
N VAL A 103 -5.78 -28.27 5.22
CA VAL A 103 -6.75 -29.36 5.31
C VAL A 103 -7.73 -29.23 4.15
N GLY A 104 -7.84 -30.28 3.35
CA GLY A 104 -8.86 -30.40 2.33
C GLY A 104 -10.04 -31.21 2.85
N PHE A 105 -11.26 -30.73 2.60
CA PHE A 105 -12.49 -31.47 2.85
C PHE A 105 -13.10 -31.92 1.52
N TYR A 106 -13.41 -33.20 1.40
CA TYR A 106 -14.16 -33.73 0.27
C TYR A 106 -15.47 -34.32 0.75
N PHE A 107 -16.55 -33.83 0.16
CA PHE A 107 -17.89 -34.32 0.40
C PHE A 107 -18.36 -35.05 -0.87
N SER A 108 -18.72 -36.32 -0.72
CA SER A 108 -19.44 -37.05 -1.76
C SER A 108 -20.74 -37.61 -1.22
N CYS A 109 -21.84 -37.34 -1.93
CA CYS A 109 -23.09 -38.07 -1.75
C CYS A 109 -23.17 -39.16 -2.84
N THR A 110 -23.38 -40.41 -2.46
CA THR A 110 -23.70 -41.48 -3.41
C THR A 110 -25.19 -41.78 -3.31
N ALA A 111 -25.97 -41.34 -4.30
CA ALA A 111 -27.36 -41.75 -4.42
C ALA A 111 -27.44 -43.02 -5.26
N THR A 112 -27.83 -44.14 -4.66
CA THR A 112 -28.22 -45.35 -5.40
C THR A 112 -29.63 -45.11 -5.92
N LEU A 113 -29.76 -44.76 -7.20
CA LEU A 113 -31.06 -44.74 -7.85
C LEU A 113 -31.42 -46.19 -8.19
N ASP A 114 -32.38 -46.73 -7.46
CA ASP A 114 -32.83 -48.11 -7.62
C ASP A 114 -33.81 -48.20 -8.81
N TRP A 115 -33.33 -47.97 -10.03
CA TRP A 115 -34.07 -48.21 -11.27
C TRP A 115 -33.35 -49.27 -12.10
N SER A 116 -34.11 -50.32 -12.41
CA SER A 116 -33.73 -51.44 -13.25
C SER A 116 -33.14 -51.02 -14.60
N TRP A 117 -32.00 -51.63 -14.95
CA TRP A 117 -31.42 -51.75 -16.30
C TRP A 117 -31.02 -50.44 -17.00
N ASP A 118 -30.02 -49.76 -16.46
CA ASP A 118 -28.83 -49.24 -17.19
C ASP A 118 -28.03 -48.33 -16.24
N SER A 119 -26.91 -48.83 -15.72
CA SER A 119 -26.09 -48.13 -14.74
C SER A 119 -25.22 -47.05 -15.38
N ALA A 120 -25.75 -45.84 -15.52
CA ALA A 120 -24.96 -44.63 -15.81
C ALA A 120 -24.55 -43.95 -14.49
N SER A 121 -23.30 -44.12 -14.07
CA SER A 121 -22.73 -43.37 -12.94
C SER A 121 -22.47 -41.92 -13.35
N ALA A 122 -23.29 -40.97 -12.89
CA ALA A 122 -23.05 -39.55 -13.08
C ALA A 122 -22.01 -39.05 -12.06
N SER A 123 -20.73 -39.07 -12.44
CA SER A 123 -19.65 -38.42 -11.68
C SER A 123 -19.69 -36.91 -11.91
N THR A 124 -20.17 -36.15 -10.93
CA THR A 124 -20.04 -34.67 -10.94
C THR A 124 -18.60 -34.30 -10.57
N ARG A 125 -17.85 -33.73 -11.53
CA ARG A 125 -16.47 -33.28 -11.31
C ARG A 125 -16.49 -31.84 -10.82
N THR A 126 -16.24 -31.62 -9.54
CA THR A 126 -16.08 -30.28 -8.95
C THR A 126 -14.67 -29.76 -9.24
N THR A 127 -14.56 -28.55 -9.80
CA THR A 127 -13.28 -27.84 -9.97
C THR A 127 -12.88 -27.17 -8.66
N TYR A 128 -11.62 -27.32 -8.27
CA TYR A 128 -11.02 -26.68 -7.10
C TYR A 128 -10.46 -25.31 -7.49
N GLU A 129 -10.68 -24.29 -6.67
CA GLU A 129 -9.94 -23.03 -6.71
C GLU A 129 -9.26 -22.84 -5.35
N TRP A 130 -7.93 -22.71 -5.37
CA TRP A 130 -7.11 -22.66 -4.17
C TRP A 130 -7.08 -21.22 -3.65
N ILE A 131 -7.71 -20.96 -2.50
CA ILE A 131 -7.55 -19.70 -1.78
C ILE A 131 -6.38 -19.88 -0.83
N SER A 132 -5.24 -19.25 -1.14
CA SER A 132 -4.11 -19.21 -0.22
C SER A 132 -4.47 -18.30 0.94
N VAL A 133 -4.42 -18.81 2.18
CA VAL A 133 -4.51 -17.98 3.39
C VAL A 133 -3.19 -17.21 3.46
N SER A 134 -3.19 -15.95 3.03
CA SER A 134 -2.02 -15.10 3.21
C SER A 134 -1.85 -14.82 4.70
N SER A 135 -0.62 -14.95 5.18
CA SER A 135 -0.27 -14.46 6.52
C SER A 135 -0.53 -12.95 6.55
N PRO A 136 -1.06 -12.39 7.65
CA PRO A 136 -1.37 -10.97 7.71
C PRO A 136 -0.12 -10.17 7.30
N HIS A 137 -0.28 -9.31 6.30
CA HIS A 137 0.81 -8.55 5.69
C HIS A 137 0.44 -7.08 5.66
N ALA A 138 1.23 -6.26 6.37
CA ALA A 138 1.17 -4.82 6.22
C ALA A 138 2.17 -4.41 5.14
N GLU A 139 1.73 -3.58 4.18
CA GLU A 139 2.61 -3.01 3.16
C GLU A 139 2.55 -1.49 3.18
N ILE A 140 3.70 -0.84 3.19
CA ILE A 140 3.80 0.61 2.97
C ILE A 140 3.91 0.91 1.47
N ILE A 141 2.83 1.44 0.91
CA ILE A 141 2.79 1.93 -0.46
C ILE A 141 3.05 3.44 -0.44
N ALA A 142 4.32 3.81 -0.62
CA ALA A 142 4.78 5.20 -0.64
C ALA A 142 5.72 5.48 -1.83
N PRO A 143 5.79 6.72 -2.35
CA PRO A 143 6.80 7.07 -3.32
C PRO A 143 8.20 7.03 -2.68
N ALA A 144 9.15 6.33 -3.30
CA ALA A 144 10.55 6.28 -2.82
C ALA A 144 11.22 7.66 -2.73
N THR A 145 10.74 8.64 -3.51
CA THR A 145 11.26 10.00 -3.52
C THR A 145 10.14 11.03 -3.52
N ALA A 146 10.31 12.10 -2.75
CA ALA A 146 9.44 13.27 -2.75
C ALA A 146 10.26 14.57 -2.83
N THR A 147 9.58 15.67 -3.12
CA THR A 147 10.19 17.01 -3.21
C THR A 147 9.78 17.81 -1.99
N TYR A 148 10.76 18.48 -1.38
CA TYR A 148 10.57 19.34 -0.22
C TYR A 148 9.40 20.32 -0.38
N GLY A 149 8.59 20.49 0.68
CA GLY A 149 7.51 21.48 0.74
C GLY A 149 6.18 21.06 0.13
N LEU A 150 5.99 19.79 -0.20
CA LEU A 150 4.74 19.24 -0.73
C LEU A 150 4.18 18.20 0.26
N SER A 151 2.87 18.24 0.51
CA SER A 151 2.18 17.18 1.24
C SER A 151 2.26 15.87 0.46
N ARG A 152 2.23 14.75 1.19
CA ARG A 152 2.34 13.42 0.61
C ARG A 152 1.40 12.46 1.30
N ASP A 153 0.96 11.52 0.51
CA ASP A 153 0.02 10.49 0.87
C ASP A 153 0.78 9.18 0.93
N VAL A 154 0.68 8.50 2.05
CA VAL A 154 1.21 7.14 2.25
C VAL A 154 0.01 6.23 2.44
N TRP A 155 -0.04 5.19 1.61
CA TRP A 155 -1.03 4.15 1.74
C TRP A 155 -0.44 3.00 2.52
N VAL A 156 -1.19 2.50 3.49
CA VAL A 156 -0.91 1.23 4.13
C VAL A 156 -2.01 0.28 3.72
N SER A 157 -1.66 -0.88 3.17
CA SER A 157 -2.62 -1.95 2.90
C SER A 157 -2.39 -3.12 3.84
N ASN A 158 -3.47 -3.76 4.25
CA ASN A 158 -3.44 -5.04 4.96
C ASN A 158 -4.54 -5.96 4.42
N ASP A 159 -4.21 -7.24 4.27
CA ASP A 159 -5.10 -8.33 3.91
C ASP A 159 -5.87 -8.91 5.12
N ALA A 160 -5.53 -8.47 6.34
CA ALA A 160 -6.10 -8.96 7.58
C ALA A 160 -7.37 -8.20 8.06
N VAL A 161 -8.04 -8.84 9.02
CA VAL A 161 -9.25 -8.39 9.75
C VAL A 161 -9.02 -7.06 10.48
N LEU A 162 -10.11 -6.44 10.96
CA LEU A 162 -10.14 -5.26 11.82
C LEU A 162 -8.96 -5.20 12.83
N GLY A 163 -8.26 -4.07 12.84
CA GLY A 163 -7.13 -3.81 13.72
C GLY A 163 -6.74 -2.34 13.72
N ASN A 164 -5.77 -1.99 14.57
CA ASN A 164 -5.20 -0.66 14.67
C ASN A 164 -3.93 -0.56 13.81
N VAL A 165 -3.83 0.49 12.98
CA VAL A 165 -2.62 0.81 12.21
C VAL A 165 -2.00 2.08 12.77
N VAL A 166 -0.72 1.98 13.13
CA VAL A 166 0.10 3.11 13.53
C VAL A 166 1.23 3.27 12.51
N LEU A 167 1.22 4.39 11.79
CA LEU A 167 2.37 4.82 11.00
C LEU A 167 3.25 5.74 11.86
N THR A 168 4.55 5.48 11.88
CA THR A 168 5.55 6.39 12.44
C THR A 168 6.49 6.89 11.34
N LEU A 169 6.93 8.13 11.50
CA LEU A 169 7.88 8.83 10.66
C LEU A 169 9.03 9.28 11.54
N ASP A 170 10.24 8.76 11.27
CA ASP A 170 11.42 8.96 12.11
C ASP A 170 11.17 8.67 13.61
N GLY A 171 10.33 7.66 13.88
CA GLY A 171 9.92 7.25 15.23
C GLY A 171 8.81 8.09 15.87
N ALA A 172 8.32 9.15 15.21
CA ALA A 172 7.18 9.94 15.69
C ALA A 172 5.87 9.47 15.02
N PRO A 173 4.76 9.33 15.76
CA PRO A 173 3.49 8.91 15.17
C PRO A 173 2.94 9.94 14.19
N VAL A 174 2.46 9.48 13.04
CA VAL A 174 1.76 10.29 12.04
C VAL A 174 0.26 10.11 12.27
N PRO A 175 -0.50 11.20 12.48
CA PRO A 175 -1.95 11.09 12.58
C PRO A 175 -2.53 10.48 11.31
N ALA A 176 -3.31 9.42 11.46
CA ALA A 176 -4.12 8.89 10.37
C ALA A 176 -5.19 9.92 10.01
N ASP A 177 -5.35 10.21 8.72
CA ASP A 177 -6.59 10.83 8.27
C ASP A 177 -7.58 9.68 8.11
N LEU A 178 -8.41 9.47 9.14
CA LEU A 178 -9.43 8.41 9.14
C LEU A 178 -10.60 8.79 8.23
N THR A 179 -10.33 9.26 7.02
CA THR A 179 -11.29 9.13 5.93
C THR A 179 -11.12 7.71 5.39
N ALA A 180 -11.80 6.77 6.05
CA ALA A 180 -11.87 5.38 5.62
C ALA A 180 -12.16 5.34 4.10
N PRO A 181 -11.35 4.62 3.30
CA PRO A 181 -11.69 4.44 1.90
C PRO A 181 -13.05 3.74 1.82
N GLU A 182 -13.86 4.14 0.84
CA GLU A 182 -15.08 3.42 0.51
C GLU A 182 -14.77 1.91 0.39
N PRO A 183 -15.47 1.06 1.14
CA PRO A 183 -15.21 -0.37 1.17
C PRO A 183 -15.81 -0.99 -0.10
N THR A 184 -15.08 -0.96 -1.21
CA THR A 184 -15.53 -1.65 -2.43
C THR A 184 -14.79 -2.94 -2.74
N SER A 185 -13.72 -3.27 -2.00
CA SER A 185 -13.11 -4.60 -2.10
C SER A 185 -12.25 -4.93 -0.89
N HIS A 186 -12.77 -5.76 0.03
CA HIS A 186 -12.15 -6.64 1.05
C HIS A 186 -10.71 -6.44 1.60
N TYR A 187 -10.07 -5.29 1.44
CA TYR A 187 -8.71 -5.01 1.91
C TYR A 187 -8.71 -3.70 2.69
N GLY A 188 -8.20 -3.71 3.91
CA GLY A 188 -8.08 -2.51 4.73
C GLY A 188 -6.99 -1.63 4.13
N ALA A 189 -7.35 -0.42 3.69
CA ALA A 189 -6.40 0.59 3.25
C ALA A 189 -6.50 1.82 4.14
N TRP A 190 -5.37 2.34 4.61
CA TRP A 190 -5.29 3.53 5.43
C TRP A 190 -4.46 4.59 4.72
N LEU A 191 -4.97 5.82 4.73
CA LEU A 191 -4.32 6.98 4.15
C LEU A 191 -3.70 7.83 5.26
N PHE A 192 -2.40 8.10 5.13
CA PHE A 192 -1.67 9.00 6.02
C PHE A 192 -1.14 10.21 5.25
N HIS A 193 -1.46 11.40 5.75
CA HIS A 193 -0.91 12.64 5.21
C HIS A 193 0.38 13.03 5.95
N LEU A 194 1.51 12.93 5.26
CA LEU A 194 2.79 13.37 5.79
C LEU A 194 2.88 14.90 5.85
N PRO A 195 3.49 15.48 6.89
CA PRO A 195 3.69 16.92 7.01
C PRO A 195 4.44 17.50 5.81
N ALA A 196 4.02 18.64 5.26
CA ALA A 196 4.75 19.28 4.15
C ALA A 196 6.15 19.81 4.54
N GLY A 197 6.45 19.86 5.85
CA GLY A 197 7.65 20.46 6.43
C GLY A 197 8.86 19.56 6.58
N LEU A 198 8.83 18.31 6.09
CA LEU A 198 9.94 17.35 6.26
C LEU A 198 11.25 17.91 5.76
N SER A 199 12.33 17.70 6.51
CA SER A 199 13.67 18.13 6.10
C SER A 199 14.11 17.44 4.80
N VAL A 200 15.07 18.03 4.10
CA VAL A 200 15.71 17.34 2.97
C VAL A 200 16.62 16.24 3.52
N GLY A 201 16.44 15.01 3.05
CA GLY A 201 17.16 13.85 3.57
C GLY A 201 16.42 12.54 3.31
N THR A 202 16.85 11.50 4.01
CA THR A 202 16.14 10.22 4.06
C THR A 202 15.36 10.17 5.37
N HIS A 203 14.12 9.73 5.30
CA HIS A 203 13.23 9.55 6.43
C HIS A 203 12.81 8.08 6.51
N ALA A 204 12.71 7.57 7.73
CA ALA A 204 12.24 6.21 7.99
C ALA A 204 10.73 6.23 8.19
N LEU A 205 10.03 5.37 7.45
CA LEU A 205 8.61 5.07 7.65
C LEU A 205 8.54 3.68 8.26
N HIS A 206 7.85 3.56 9.39
CA HIS A 206 7.61 2.28 10.04
C HIS A 206 6.14 2.16 10.34
N VAL A 207 5.53 1.07 9.89
CA VAL A 207 4.13 0.78 10.18
C VAL A 207 4.03 -0.38 11.13
N THR A 208 3.15 -0.26 12.11
CA THR A 208 2.78 -1.33 13.03
C THR A 208 1.29 -1.55 12.94
N TRP A 209 0.89 -2.78 12.59
CA TRP A 209 -0.49 -3.22 12.63
C TRP A 209 -0.72 -4.14 13.82
N THR A 210 -1.69 -3.79 14.66
CA THR A 210 -2.11 -4.57 15.81
C THR A 210 -3.52 -5.11 15.57
N PRO A 211 -3.69 -6.43 15.38
CA PRO A 211 -5.01 -7.04 15.24
C PRO A 211 -5.89 -6.79 16.47
N GLN A 212 -7.20 -6.65 16.26
CA GLN A 212 -8.17 -6.56 17.37
C GLN A 212 -8.42 -7.93 18.03
N ALA A 213 -8.23 -9.03 17.28
CA ALA A 213 -8.40 -10.37 17.80
C ALA A 213 -7.27 -10.73 18.79
N PRO A 214 -7.58 -11.24 20.00
CA PRO A 214 -6.58 -11.68 20.96
C PRO A 214 -5.65 -12.76 20.39
N GLY A 215 -4.36 -12.69 20.70
CA GLY A 215 -3.37 -13.71 20.33
C GLY A 215 -2.89 -13.67 18.87
N SER A 216 -3.43 -12.78 18.04
CA SER A 216 -2.93 -12.58 16.67
C SER A 216 -1.61 -11.81 16.65
N PRO A 217 -0.68 -12.13 15.74
CA PRO A 217 0.63 -11.49 15.70
C PRO A 217 0.52 -10.03 15.21
N THR A 218 1.29 -9.15 15.85
CA THR A 218 1.57 -7.80 15.31
C THR A 218 2.40 -7.92 14.06
N VAL A 219 2.04 -7.16 13.01
CA VAL A 219 2.79 -7.13 11.75
C VAL A 219 3.43 -5.77 11.59
N THR A 220 4.66 -5.74 11.08
CA THR A 220 5.42 -4.52 10.86
C THR A 220 6.03 -4.51 9.48
N ASP A 221 6.12 -3.32 8.89
CA ASP A 221 6.82 -3.09 7.63
C ASP A 221 7.58 -1.76 7.69
N ASP A 222 8.68 -1.68 6.94
CA ASP A 222 9.62 -0.56 6.92
C ASP A 222 9.84 -0.06 5.50
N ALA A 223 9.73 1.26 5.33
CA ALA A 223 10.02 1.92 4.07
C ALA A 223 10.92 3.14 4.29
N THR A 224 11.57 3.59 3.22
CA THR A 224 12.35 4.83 3.24
C THR A 224 11.76 5.85 2.28
N LEU A 225 11.67 7.09 2.76
CA LEU A 225 11.22 8.22 1.98
C LEU A 225 12.37 9.22 1.81
N ARG A 226 12.80 9.45 0.58
CA ARG A 226 13.82 10.45 0.29
C ARG A 226 13.22 11.80 -0.10
N ILE A 227 13.43 12.82 0.71
CA ILE A 227 13.04 14.20 0.43
C ILE A 227 14.18 14.94 -0.28
N THR A 228 13.90 15.37 -1.51
CA THR A 228 14.85 16.06 -2.37
C THR A 228 14.66 17.58 -2.33
N ARG A 229 15.74 18.32 -2.61
CA ARG A 229 15.69 19.80 -2.69
C ARG A 229 14.87 20.24 -3.90
N LEU A 230 14.09 21.30 -3.72
CA LEU A 230 13.33 21.91 -4.81
C LEU A 230 14.27 22.69 -5.74
N ARG A 231 14.02 22.63 -7.05
CA ARG A 231 14.78 23.39 -8.04
C ARG A 231 14.16 24.77 -8.29
N PRO A 232 14.81 25.88 -7.89
CA PRO A 232 14.28 27.21 -8.15
C PRO A 232 14.60 27.69 -9.58
N ARG A 233 13.96 28.79 -9.97
CA ARG A 233 14.32 29.58 -11.15
C ARG A 233 15.03 30.86 -10.73
N LEU A 234 16.18 31.14 -11.32
CA LEU A 234 16.94 32.37 -11.08
C LEU A 234 16.93 33.23 -12.33
N SER A 235 16.62 34.51 -12.17
CA SER A 235 16.79 35.51 -13.21
C SER A 235 17.68 36.66 -12.73
N LEU A 236 18.43 37.22 -13.69
CA LEU A 236 19.28 38.39 -13.52
C LEU A 236 18.84 39.40 -14.57
N SER A 237 18.60 40.63 -14.17
CA SER A 237 18.44 41.77 -15.07
C SER A 237 19.46 42.85 -14.69
N LEU A 238 19.99 43.51 -15.71
CA LEU A 238 20.93 44.61 -15.55
C LEU A 238 20.24 45.88 -16.05
N SER A 239 20.46 47.02 -15.39
CA SER A 239 19.91 48.30 -15.84
C SER A 239 20.42 48.67 -17.22
N ASP A 240 21.69 48.35 -17.50
CA ASP A 240 22.39 48.74 -18.71
C ASP A 240 23.14 47.56 -19.31
N ARG A 241 23.12 47.49 -20.65
CA ARG A 241 23.95 46.54 -21.43
C ARG A 241 25.22 47.18 -21.97
N THR A 242 25.36 48.50 -21.85
CA THR A 242 26.55 49.25 -22.22
C THR A 242 26.92 50.20 -21.08
N VAL A 243 28.09 50.02 -20.47
CA VAL A 243 28.53 50.79 -19.30
C VAL A 243 29.94 51.33 -19.49
N ARG A 244 30.28 52.45 -18.86
CA ARG A 244 31.68 52.88 -18.79
C ARG A 244 32.45 52.00 -17.80
N ARG A 245 33.75 51.84 -18.03
CA ARG A 245 34.64 51.12 -17.12
C ARG A 245 34.52 51.72 -15.72
N THR A 246 34.50 50.86 -14.70
CA THR A 246 34.34 51.20 -13.27
C THR A 246 33.04 51.93 -12.87
N GLN A 247 32.15 52.25 -13.82
CA GLN A 247 30.84 52.83 -13.54
C GLN A 247 29.96 51.83 -12.77
N TRP A 248 29.30 52.33 -11.74
CA TRP A 248 28.31 51.57 -10.98
C TRP A 248 26.96 51.55 -11.71
N PHE A 249 26.42 50.37 -11.91
CA PHE A 249 25.08 50.16 -12.48
C PHE A 249 24.31 49.09 -11.68
N SER A 250 23.00 49.00 -11.91
CA SER A 250 22.12 48.15 -11.10
C SER A 250 22.01 46.75 -11.70
N ALA A 251 22.09 45.74 -10.84
CA ALA A 251 21.80 44.35 -11.14
C ALA A 251 20.69 43.86 -10.21
N ARG A 252 19.55 43.46 -10.78
CA ARG A 252 18.43 42.90 -10.05
C ARG A 252 18.41 41.39 -10.23
N VAL A 253 18.43 40.68 -9.11
CA VAL A 253 18.32 39.23 -9.06
C VAL A 253 16.95 38.86 -8.52
N ARG A 254 16.30 37.88 -9.15
CA ARG A 254 15.03 37.31 -8.69
C ARG A 254 15.11 35.79 -8.66
N LEU A 255 14.80 35.22 -7.50
CA LEU A 255 14.63 33.80 -7.24
C LEU A 255 13.13 33.50 -7.17
N SER A 256 12.63 32.69 -8.10
CA SER A 256 11.21 32.35 -8.25
C SER A 256 11.03 30.84 -8.51
N GLY A 257 9.80 30.42 -8.79
CA GLY A 257 9.48 29.03 -9.10
C GLY A 257 9.36 28.13 -7.86
N THR A 258 9.38 28.70 -6.65
CA THR A 258 9.16 27.97 -5.40
C THR A 258 7.88 28.45 -4.75
N ARG A 259 7.01 27.51 -4.34
CA ARG A 259 5.85 27.80 -3.48
C ARG A 259 6.25 27.99 -2.00
N ILE A 260 7.55 27.87 -1.73
CA ILE A 260 8.13 27.82 -0.39
C ILE A 260 8.68 29.20 -0.04
N ALA A 261 8.22 29.72 1.09
CA ALA A 261 8.78 30.89 1.77
C ALA A 261 9.57 30.44 3.03
N PRO A 262 10.59 31.20 3.45
CA PRO A 262 11.21 32.33 2.76
C PRO A 262 12.25 31.88 1.70
N ARG A 263 12.41 32.67 0.62
CA ARG A 263 13.35 32.40 -0.48
C ARG A 263 14.74 32.96 -0.16
N THR A 264 15.46 32.30 0.74
CA THR A 264 16.75 32.76 1.25
C THR A 264 17.94 32.03 0.61
N GLY A 265 19.14 32.57 0.78
CA GLY A 265 20.40 31.91 0.44
C GLY A 265 21.38 32.81 -0.32
N THR A 266 22.55 32.28 -0.63
CA THR A 266 23.66 33.07 -1.19
C THR A 266 23.60 33.15 -2.70
N VAL A 267 23.76 34.36 -3.23
CA VAL A 267 23.91 34.64 -4.66
C VAL A 267 25.28 35.24 -4.93
N VAL A 268 25.90 34.79 -6.03
CA VAL A 268 27.18 35.30 -6.53
C VAL A 268 26.98 35.78 -7.97
N ILE A 269 27.34 37.03 -8.25
CA ILE A 269 27.40 37.56 -9.61
C ILE A 269 28.85 37.51 -10.08
N LYS A 270 29.09 36.95 -11.28
CA LYS A 270 30.41 36.79 -11.89
C LYS A 270 30.49 37.47 -13.25
N ASP A 271 31.68 37.97 -13.58
CA ASP A 271 32.13 38.37 -14.92
C ASP A 271 33.11 37.31 -15.44
N GLY A 272 32.60 36.40 -16.27
CA GLY A 272 33.28 35.15 -16.60
C GLY A 272 33.48 34.31 -15.33
N THR A 273 34.74 34.09 -14.94
CA THR A 273 35.12 33.35 -13.73
C THR A 273 35.24 34.24 -12.48
N ARG A 274 35.41 35.56 -12.65
CA ARG A 274 35.69 36.49 -11.55
C ARG A 274 34.42 36.86 -10.80
N VAL A 275 34.43 36.74 -9.48
CA VAL A 275 33.35 37.24 -8.61
C VAL A 275 33.34 38.76 -8.62
N VAL A 276 32.20 39.34 -8.98
CA VAL A 276 31.96 40.79 -8.94
C VAL A 276 31.35 41.18 -7.60
N ILE A 277 30.35 40.42 -7.15
CA ILE A 277 29.72 40.60 -5.84
C ILE A 277 29.15 39.28 -5.34
N ARG A 278 29.14 39.13 -4.02
CA ARG A 278 28.43 38.06 -3.30
C ARG A 278 27.49 38.71 -2.29
N PHE A 279 26.26 38.23 -2.20
CA PHE A 279 25.28 38.69 -1.22
C PHE A 279 24.32 37.56 -0.84
N THR A 280 23.56 37.77 0.23
CA THR A 280 22.56 36.80 0.71
C THR A 280 21.16 37.36 0.51
N LEU A 281 20.27 36.59 -0.10
CA LEU A 281 18.83 36.86 -0.10
C LEU A 281 18.29 36.60 1.31
N ARG A 282 17.71 37.63 1.91
CA ARG A 282 17.05 37.60 3.22
C ARG A 282 15.56 37.32 3.04
N ALA A 283 14.88 36.97 4.13
CA ALA A 283 13.42 36.78 4.10
C ALA A 283 12.69 38.06 3.64
N SER A 284 13.15 39.23 4.10
CA SER A 284 12.65 40.55 3.72
C SER A 284 12.78 40.86 2.22
N ASP A 285 13.69 40.20 1.50
CA ASP A 285 13.86 40.43 0.07
C ASP A 285 12.74 39.77 -0.76
N ALA A 286 11.92 38.89 -0.15
CA ALA A 286 10.87 38.11 -0.84
C ALA A 286 11.37 37.38 -2.12
N GLY A 287 12.67 37.02 -2.14
CA GLY A 287 13.35 36.40 -3.28
C GLY A 287 13.81 37.38 -4.36
N THR A 288 13.69 38.70 -4.19
CA THR A 288 14.17 39.70 -5.15
C THR A 288 15.10 40.71 -4.47
N ARG A 289 16.29 40.91 -5.02
CA ARG A 289 17.23 41.91 -4.51
C ARG A 289 17.93 42.64 -5.64
N SER A 290 18.01 43.97 -5.51
CA SER A 290 18.81 44.81 -6.39
C SER A 290 20.14 45.15 -5.71
N VAL A 291 21.23 45.06 -6.45
CA VAL A 291 22.58 45.39 -5.98
C VAL A 291 23.29 46.25 -7.03
N ARG A 292 24.23 47.09 -6.58
CA ARG A 292 25.10 47.83 -7.51
C ARG A 292 26.34 47.02 -7.80
N ILE A 293 26.71 46.95 -9.07
CA ILE A 293 27.94 46.29 -9.54
C ILE A 293 28.71 47.22 -10.48
N ARG A 294 30.00 46.94 -10.66
CA ARG A 294 30.87 47.63 -11.61
C ARG A 294 31.76 46.62 -12.32
N LEU A 295 32.10 46.91 -13.58
CA LEU A 295 32.99 46.08 -14.39
C LEU A 295 34.29 46.83 -14.65
N SER A 296 35.43 46.19 -14.38
CA SER A 296 36.76 46.83 -14.46
C SER A 296 37.48 46.60 -15.80
N ARG A 297 37.05 45.62 -16.60
CA ARG A 297 37.67 45.26 -17.87
C ARG A 297 36.85 45.79 -19.04
N LEU A 298 37.55 46.31 -20.05
CA LEU A 298 36.95 46.78 -21.31
C LEU A 298 36.46 45.62 -22.17
N GLY A 299 35.65 45.96 -23.17
CA GLY A 299 35.16 45.02 -24.19
C GLY A 299 33.89 44.30 -23.78
N THR A 300 33.58 43.22 -24.48
CA THR A 300 32.40 42.39 -24.25
C THR A 300 32.61 41.50 -23.03
N ARG A 301 31.69 41.57 -22.07
CA ARG A 301 31.75 40.86 -20.78
C ARG A 301 30.57 39.91 -20.63
N ASN A 302 30.83 38.73 -20.05
CA ASN A 302 29.82 37.70 -19.81
C ASN A 302 29.44 37.70 -18.34
N VAL A 303 28.31 38.31 -18.01
CA VAL A 303 27.81 38.40 -16.64
C VAL A 303 26.84 37.26 -16.37
N THR A 304 27.03 36.56 -15.24
CA THR A 304 26.10 35.53 -14.77
C THR A 304 25.83 35.67 -13.28
N ALA A 305 24.64 35.29 -12.83
CA ALA A 305 24.36 35.10 -11.41
C ALA A 305 24.23 33.60 -11.10
N THR A 306 24.74 33.19 -9.95
CA THR A 306 24.62 31.83 -9.42
C THR A 306 24.06 31.89 -8.02
N TYR A 307 22.92 31.25 -7.80
CA TYR A 307 22.41 30.96 -6.46
C TYR A 307 23.04 29.65 -6.00
N LEU A 308 23.73 29.67 -4.85
CA LEU A 308 24.55 28.55 -4.39
C LEU A 308 23.74 27.39 -3.77
N GLY A 309 22.43 27.55 -3.67
CA GLY A 309 21.55 26.62 -2.95
C GLY A 309 21.31 27.02 -1.51
N SER A 310 20.47 26.24 -0.86
CA SER A 310 20.22 26.25 0.59
C SER A 310 19.91 24.83 1.06
N ALA A 311 19.53 24.66 2.33
CA ALA A 311 19.03 23.39 2.83
C ALA A 311 17.81 22.88 2.03
N ARG A 312 17.00 23.80 1.48
CA ARG A 312 15.70 23.51 0.83
C ARG A 312 15.74 23.59 -0.69
N LEU A 313 16.68 24.36 -1.25
CA LEU A 313 16.73 24.69 -2.67
C LEU A 313 18.06 24.25 -3.31
N THR A 314 18.00 23.73 -4.53
CA THR A 314 19.20 23.40 -5.30
C THR A 314 19.90 24.66 -5.83
N SER A 315 21.19 24.50 -6.18
CA SER A 315 21.97 25.53 -6.85
C SER A 315 21.45 25.74 -8.28
N VAL A 316 21.41 26.99 -8.73
CA VAL A 316 20.99 27.35 -10.09
C VAL A 316 21.77 28.54 -10.60
N ARG A 317 22.01 28.56 -11.91
CA ARG A 317 22.74 29.61 -12.62
C ARG A 317 21.84 30.27 -13.67
N THR A 318 21.98 31.57 -13.85
CA THR A 318 21.32 32.28 -14.96
C THR A 318 22.00 31.99 -16.30
N PRO A 319 21.28 32.17 -17.42
CA PRO A 319 21.94 32.35 -18.71
C PRO A 319 22.98 33.48 -18.68
N VAL A 320 23.89 33.45 -19.65
CA VAL A 320 24.91 34.48 -19.83
C VAL A 320 24.25 35.77 -20.33
N ILE A 321 24.57 36.88 -19.66
CA ILE A 321 24.19 38.22 -20.07
C ILE A 321 25.42 38.96 -20.57
N THR A 322 25.39 39.32 -21.85
CA THR A 322 26.47 40.09 -22.49
C THR A 322 26.35 41.57 -22.15
N VAL A 323 27.44 42.18 -21.69
CA VAL A 323 27.57 43.61 -21.38
C VAL A 323 28.77 44.19 -22.10
N ARG A 324 28.61 45.30 -22.82
CA ARG A 324 29.70 46.03 -23.46
C ARG A 324 30.27 47.07 -22.48
N VAL A 325 31.55 46.97 -22.17
CA VAL A 325 32.26 47.94 -21.33
C VAL A 325 33.13 48.83 -22.20
N ARG A 326 32.82 50.12 -22.20
CA ARG A 326 33.57 51.17 -22.92
C ARG A 326 34.48 51.93 -21.95
N ARG A 327 35.40 52.71 -22.52
CA ARG A 327 36.24 53.62 -21.74
C ARG A 327 35.38 54.62 -20.98
#